data_AF-A0A0D0CR30-F1
#
_entry.id   AF-A0A0D0CR30-F1
#
_cell.length_a   1.000
_cell.length_b   1.000
_cell.length_c   1.000
_cell.angle_alpha   90.00
_cell.angle_beta   90.00
_cell.angle_gamma   90.00
#
_symmetry.space_group_name_H-M   'P 1'
#
loop_
_entity.id
_entity.type
_entity.pdbx_description
1 polymer ?
#
loop_
_entity_poly.entity_id
_entity_poly.type
_entity_poly.pdbx_seq_one_letter_code
_entity_poly.pdbx_strand_id
1 'polypeptide(L)'
;KDIICGVNLQHNCTDSKCTQLVHHTIQQERVLTRRTKPVIRHELTGKYPLNTYSIHNYAFIHAALPSSLREPPLRVPMASGQKVRSHAAQ
;
A
#
# COMPACT_ATOMS: atom_id res chain seq x y z
N LYS A 1 9.91 -4.33 -23.80
CA LYS A 1 9.82 -5.42 -22.80
C LYS A 1 8.40 -5.42 -22.29
N ASP A 2 7.73 -6.56 -22.41
CA ASP A 2 6.32 -6.65 -22.04
C ASP A 2 6.17 -6.89 -20.53
N ILE A 3 5.14 -6.31 -19.93
CA ILE A 3 4.83 -6.49 -18.51
C ILE A 3 3.91 -7.70 -18.39
N ILE A 4 4.43 -8.78 -17.81
CA ILE A 4 3.70 -10.05 -17.65
C ILE A 4 2.75 -10.00 -16.45
N CYS A 5 3.18 -9.37 -15.35
CA CYS A 5 2.44 -9.36 -14.09
C CYS A 5 2.71 -8.06 -13.32
N GLY A 6 1.66 -7.28 -13.06
CA GLY A 6 1.72 -6.12 -12.19
C GLY A 6 1.36 -6.51 -10.75
N VAL A 7 2.17 -6.09 -9.78
CA VAL A 7 1.92 -6.35 -8.36
C VAL A 7 1.64 -5.05 -7.61
N ASN A 8 0.80 -5.14 -6.58
CA ASN A 8 0.59 -4.04 -5.65
C ASN A 8 1.35 -4.34 -4.36
N LEU A 9 2.45 -3.61 -4.16
CA LEU A 9 3.23 -3.64 -2.93
C LEU A 9 2.85 -2.43 -2.08
N GLN A 10 2.50 -2.70 -0.83
CA GLN A 10 2.24 -1.66 0.16
C GLN A 10 3.31 -1.74 1.25
N HIS A 11 3.76 -0.61 1.76
CA HIS A 11 4.74 -0.59 2.85
C HIS A 11 4.07 -0.93 4.17
N ASN A 12 4.67 -1.83 4.97
CA ASN A 12 4.19 -2.14 6.30
C ASN A 12 4.59 -1.04 7.29
N CYS A 13 3.83 0.05 7.28
CA CYS A 13 4.07 1.20 8.15
C CYS A 13 3.96 0.84 9.63
N THR A 14 3.04 -0.07 9.97
CA THR A 14 2.78 -0.50 11.35
C THR A 14 4.01 -1.17 11.94
N ASP A 15 4.56 -2.19 11.29
CA ASP A 15 5.74 -2.92 11.79
C ASP A 15 7.06 -2.16 11.61
N SER A 16 7.05 -1.12 10.78
CA SER A 16 8.21 -0.26 10.54
C SER A 16 8.18 1.02 11.37
N LYS A 17 7.09 1.26 12.12
CA LYS A 17 6.88 2.43 12.99
C LYS A 17 7.04 3.76 12.25
N CYS A 18 6.54 3.83 11.02
CA CYS A 18 6.57 5.06 10.23
C CYS A 18 5.60 6.10 10.83
N THR A 19 6.13 7.06 11.59
CA THR A 19 5.33 8.09 12.28
C THR A 19 5.60 9.51 11.78
N GLN A 20 6.75 9.73 11.13
CA GLN A 20 7.11 11.05 10.63
C GLN A 20 6.22 11.44 9.45
N LEU A 21 5.75 12.69 9.45
CA LEU A 21 5.02 13.27 8.32
C LEU A 21 5.92 14.22 7.52
N VAL A 22 5.74 14.23 6.21
CA VAL A 22 6.35 15.16 5.25
C VAL A 22 5.28 15.74 4.34
N HIS A 23 5.45 16.97 3.87
CA HIS A 23 4.51 17.60 2.95
C HIS A 23 4.89 17.30 1.50
N HIS A 24 3.94 16.75 0.74
CA HIS A 24 4.11 16.53 -0.70
C HIS A 24 3.12 17.35 -1.51
N THR A 25 3.62 17.92 -2.61
CA THR A 25 2.79 18.58 -3.62
C THR A 25 1.86 17.56 -4.27
N ILE A 26 0.57 17.91 -4.33
CA ILE A 26 -0.46 17.09 -4.96
C ILE A 26 -0.32 17.21 -6.48
N GLN A 27 -0.32 16.08 -7.17
CA GLN A 27 -0.48 16.01 -8.62
C GLN A 27 -1.92 15.64 -8.97
N GLN A 28 -2.47 16.29 -9.98
CA GLN A 28 -3.77 15.94 -10.59
C GLN A 28 -3.55 15.80 -12.10
N GLU A 29 -3.98 14.69 -12.68
CA GLU A 29 -3.81 14.41 -14.12
C GLU A 29 -2.34 14.56 -14.60
N ARG A 30 -1.38 14.19 -13.73
CA ARG A 30 0.08 14.36 -13.94
C ARG A 30 0.58 15.81 -13.94
N VAL A 31 -0.27 16.78 -13.62
CA VAL A 31 0.10 18.20 -13.45
C VAL A 31 0.31 18.51 -11.97
N LEU A 32 1.45 19.15 -11.66
CA LEU A 32 1.70 19.65 -10.30
C LEU A 32 0.73 20.77 -9.97
N THR A 33 0.04 20.63 -8.84
CA THR A 33 -0.82 21.68 -8.31
C THR A 33 -0.05 22.55 -7.32
N ARG A 34 -0.64 23.66 -6.88
CA ARG A 34 -0.11 24.45 -5.75
C ARG A 34 -0.48 23.88 -4.37
N ARG A 35 -1.27 22.80 -4.32
CA ARG A 35 -1.75 22.22 -3.07
C ARG A 35 -0.75 21.19 -2.55
N THR A 36 -0.56 21.15 -1.24
CA THR A 36 0.24 20.14 -0.56
C THR A 36 -0.63 19.32 0.40
N LYS A 37 -0.19 18.10 0.69
CA LYS A 37 -0.77 17.27 1.75
C LYS A 37 0.32 16.65 2.63
N PRO A 38 0.07 16.43 3.93
CA PRO A 38 0.94 15.60 4.75
C PRO A 38 0.87 14.15 4.26
N VAL A 39 2.02 13.49 4.21
CA VAL A 39 2.21 12.10 3.82
C VAL A 39 3.17 11.45 4.82
N ILE A 40 2.95 10.17 5.14
CA ILE A 40 3.85 9.39 5.99
C ILE A 40 5.20 9.26 5.28
N ARG A 41 6.28 9.64 5.96
CA ARG A 41 7.65 9.30 5.54
C ARG A 41 7.93 7.87 5.97
N HIS A 42 8.16 7.01 4.99
CA HIS A 42 8.47 5.61 5.26
C HIS A 42 9.91 5.45 5.74
N GLU A 43 10.10 4.66 6.79
CA GLU A 43 11.41 4.13 7.16
C GLU A 43 11.91 3.16 6.08
N LEU A 44 13.22 3.12 5.88
CA LEU A 44 13.88 2.28 4.87
C LEU A 44 13.95 0.81 5.30
N THR A 45 12.79 0.18 5.44
CA THR A 45 12.64 -1.22 5.82
C THR A 45 12.16 -2.08 4.65
N GLY A 46 12.60 -3.34 4.61
CA GLY A 46 12.20 -4.33 3.59
C GLY A 46 10.83 -4.98 3.82
N LYS A 47 9.92 -4.37 4.59
CA LYS A 47 8.66 -5.01 5.02
C LYS A 47 7.49 -4.54 4.15
N TYR A 48 6.97 -5.44 3.32
CA TYR A 48 5.88 -5.13 2.38
C TYR A 48 4.81 -6.22 2.38
N PRO A 49 3.56 -5.93 2.78
CA PRO A 49 2.41 -6.74 2.39
C PRO A 49 2.24 -6.71 0.86
N LEU A 50 2.06 -7.91 0.31
CA LEU A 50 1.74 -8.15 -1.09
C LEU A 50 0.36 -8.81 -1.17
N ASN A 51 -0.55 -8.24 -1.94
CA ASN A 51 -1.83 -8.89 -2.23
C ASN A 51 -1.61 -10.02 -3.24
N THR A 52 -1.44 -11.24 -2.73
CA THR A 52 -1.26 -12.42 -3.57
C THR A 52 -2.52 -12.74 -4.36
N TYR A 53 -3.70 -12.56 -3.77
CA TYR A 53 -5.04 -12.80 -4.35
C TYR A 53 -5.52 -11.70 -5.31
N SER A 54 -4.60 -11.04 -6.03
CA SER A 54 -4.97 -10.07 -7.06
C SER A 54 -5.72 -10.77 -8.21
N ILE A 55 -6.92 -10.28 -8.55
CA ILE A 55 -7.90 -10.93 -9.43
C ILE A 55 -7.29 -11.44 -10.75
N HIS A 56 -6.44 -10.63 -11.39
CA HIS A 56 -5.91 -10.95 -12.71
C HIS A 56 -4.52 -11.59 -12.69
N ASN A 57 -3.82 -11.52 -11.56
CA ASN A 57 -2.39 -11.82 -11.49
C ASN A 57 -2.05 -12.92 -10.46
N TYR A 58 -3.03 -13.45 -9.73
CA TYR A 58 -2.82 -14.41 -8.65
C TYR A 58 -1.91 -15.58 -9.05
N ALA A 59 -2.17 -16.23 -10.18
CA ALA A 59 -1.39 -17.40 -10.60
C ALA A 59 0.10 -17.06 -10.80
N PHE A 60 0.39 -15.94 -11.46
CA PHE A 60 1.76 -15.47 -11.68
C PHE A 60 2.43 -15.03 -10.39
N ILE A 61 1.71 -14.30 -9.52
CA ILE A 61 2.24 -13.86 -8.21
C ILE A 61 2.56 -15.07 -7.34
N HIS A 62 1.63 -16.02 -7.25
CA HIS A 62 1.79 -17.20 -6.43
C HIS A 62 2.96 -18.08 -6.93
N ALA A 63 3.10 -18.26 -8.24
CA ALA A 63 4.22 -18.99 -8.84
C ALA A 63 5.58 -18.32 -8.59
N ALA A 64 5.63 -16.98 -8.61
CA ALA A 64 6.85 -16.21 -8.39
C ALA A 64 7.28 -16.15 -6.91
N LEU A 65 6.37 -16.39 -5.97
CA LEU A 65 6.69 -16.33 -4.54
C LEU A 65 7.29 -17.64 -4.01
N PRO A 66 8.37 -17.57 -3.22
CA PRO A 66 8.87 -18.73 -2.48
C PRO A 66 7.83 -19.18 -1.46
N SER A 67 7.82 -20.48 -1.15
CA SER A 67 6.85 -21.08 -0.22
C SER A 67 6.82 -20.39 1.14
N SER A 68 7.97 -19.95 1.65
CA SER A 68 8.11 -19.22 2.91
C SER A 68 7.37 -17.88 2.98
N LEU A 69 6.96 -17.32 1.83
CA LEU A 69 6.22 -16.06 1.74
C LEU A 69 4.74 -16.27 1.37
N ARG A 70 4.27 -17.51 1.24
CA ARG A 70 2.88 -17.84 0.92
C ARG A 70 2.00 -17.96 2.17
N GLU A 71 2.62 -18.07 3.34
CA GLU A 71 1.88 -18.08 4.61
C GLU A 71 1.40 -16.67 4.94
N PRO A 72 0.09 -16.47 5.21
CA PRO A 72 -0.42 -15.18 5.59
C PRO A 72 0.17 -14.78 6.97
N PRO A 73 0.66 -13.54 7.15
CA PRO A 73 1.11 -13.11 8.46
C PRO A 73 -0.07 -13.12 9.44
N LEU A 74 0.11 -13.83 10.56
CA LEU A 74 -0.87 -14.14 11.62
C LEU A 74 -1.49 -12.94 12.36
N ARG A 75 -1.30 -11.70 11.88
CA ARG A 75 -1.70 -10.50 12.61
C ARG A 75 -2.61 -9.63 11.77
N VAL A 76 -3.91 -9.95 11.84
CA VAL A 76 -4.95 -8.95 11.67
C VAL A 76 -5.44 -8.58 13.07
N PRO A 77 -4.86 -7.56 13.76
CA PRO A 77 -5.64 -6.91 14.79
C PRO A 77 -6.82 -6.28 14.05
N MET A 78 -8.03 -6.75 14.33
CA MET A 78 -9.26 -6.10 13.89
C MET A 78 -9.20 -4.64 14.31
N ALA A 79 -8.78 -3.75 13.40
CA ALA A 79 -8.90 -2.33 13.62
C ALA A 79 -10.41 -2.06 13.68
N SER A 80 -10.90 -1.73 14.87
CA SER A 80 -12.25 -1.25 15.10
C SER A 80 -12.56 -0.19 14.06
N GLY A 81 -13.55 -0.47 13.20
CA GLY A 81 -13.86 0.35 12.04
C GLY A 81 -14.07 1.81 12.41
N GLN A 82 -13.09 2.65 12.12
CA GLN A 82 -13.32 4.09 12.03
C GLN A 82 -14.20 4.31 10.81
N LYS A 83 -15.49 4.57 11.07
CA LYS A 83 -16.42 5.15 10.09
C LYS A 83 -15.79 6.41 9.52
N VAL A 84 -15.18 6.32 8.34
CA VAL A 84 -14.87 7.48 7.52
C VAL A 84 -16.21 8.06 7.09
N ARG A 85 -16.65 9.12 7.77
CA ARG A 85 -17.84 9.89 7.41
C ARG A 85 -17.63 10.46 6.01
N SER A 86 -18.42 9.98 5.06
CA SER A 86 -18.66 10.67 3.80
C SER A 86 -19.53 11.90 4.05
N HIS A 87 -18.93 13.08 4.08
CA HIS A 87 -19.63 14.31 3.72
C HIS A 87 -19.01 14.85 2.44
N ALA A 88 -19.60 14.43 1.32
CA ALA A 88 -19.46 15.04 0.03
C ALA A 88 -20.87 15.32 -0.50
N ALA A 89 -21.36 16.54 -0.27
CA ALA A 89 -22.38 17.24 -1.06
C ALA A 89 -22.65 18.60 -0.39
N GLN A 90 -22.15 19.66 -0.99
CA GLN A 90 -22.83 20.95 -1.08
C GLN A 90 -22.87 21.30 -2.56
#